data_AF-A0A1D7YFE1-F1
#
_entry.id   AF-A0A1D7YFE1-F1
#
_cell.length_a   1.000
_cell.length_b   1.000
_cell.length_c   1.000
_cell.angle_alpha   90.00
_cell.angle_beta   90.00
_cell.angle_gamma   90.00
#
_symmetry.space_group_name_H-M   'P 1'
#
loop_
_entity.id
_entity.type
_entity.pdbx_description
1 polymer ?
#
loop_
_entity_poly.entity_id
_entity_poly.type
_entity_poly.pdbx_seq_one_letter_code
_entity_poly.pdbx_strand_id
1 'polypeptide(L)' 'MDELAQLIDSGTTPAEAALRVAASTPGVNRVLLGSGHAQHWKAAHRVFALPPLPDETLHEVIDVLGA' A
#
# COMPACT_ATOMS: atom_id res chain seq x y z
N MET A 1 8.67 -0.19 -10.58
CA MET A 1 7.90 -0.97 -9.59
C MET A 1 8.67 -1.10 -8.28
N ASP A 2 9.96 -1.47 -8.32
CA ASP A 2 10.77 -1.60 -7.10
C ASP A 2 11.08 -0.26 -6.40
N GLU A 3 11.26 0.84 -7.13
CA GLU A 3 11.47 2.18 -6.55
C GLU A 3 10.28 2.66 -5.70
N LEU A 4 9.04 2.43 -6.16
CA LEU A 4 7.83 2.84 -5.44
C LEU A 4 7.61 2.00 -4.17
N ALA A 5 7.92 0.70 -4.22
CA ALA A 5 7.87 -0.15 -3.03
C ALA A 5 8.91 0.27 -1.99
N GLN A 6 10.13 0.62 -2.43
CA GLN A 6 11.19 1.12 -1.55
C GLN A 6 10.84 2.45 -0.88
N LEU A 7 10.12 3.32 -1.58
CA LEU A 7 9.64 4.59 -1.04
C LEU A 7 8.62 4.40 0.09
N ILE A 8 7.75 3.39 -0.03
CA ILE A 8 6.68 3.13 0.93
C ILE A 8 7.21 2.37 2.16
N ASP A 9 7.95 1.28 1.93
CA ASP A 9 8.62 0.50 2.96
C ASP A 9 9.59 -0.49 2.28
N SER A 10 10.89 -0.32 2.53
CA SER A 10 11.99 -1.02 1.84
C SER A 10 11.99 -2.56 2.00
N GLY A 11 11.11 -3.11 2.83
CA GLY A 11 10.91 -4.56 2.99
C GLY A 11 9.61 -5.12 2.41
N THR A 12 8.78 -4.29 1.76
CA THR A 12 7.45 -4.70 1.28
C THR A 12 7.46 -5.13 -0.19
N THR A 13 6.62 -6.12 -0.50
CA THR A 13 6.35 -6.46 -1.89
C THR A 13 5.56 -5.33 -2.58
N PRO A 14 5.61 -5.20 -3.92
CA PRO A 14 4.81 -4.20 -4.63
C PRO A 14 3.31 -4.25 -4.32
N ALA A 15 2.77 -5.45 -4.09
CA ALA A 15 1.37 -5.62 -3.71
C ALA A 15 1.07 -5.09 -2.30
N GLU A 16 1.95 -5.34 -1.33
CA GLU A 16 1.81 -4.81 0.03
C GLU A 16 1.99 -3.29 0.06
N ALA A 17 2.92 -2.75 -0.73
CA ALA A 17 3.11 -1.32 -0.88
C ALA A 17 1.84 -0.65 -1.45
N ALA A 18 1.27 -1.21 -2.52
CA ALA A 18 0.02 -0.70 -3.10
C ALA A 18 -1.17 -0.78 -2.12
N LEU A 19 -1.28 -1.86 -1.35
CA LEU A 19 -2.28 -1.99 -0.29
C LEU A 19 -2.10 -0.93 0.80
N ARG A 20 -0.85 -0.62 1.16
CA ARG A 20 -0.54 0.37 2.19
C ARG A 20 -0.90 1.79 1.75
N VAL A 21 -0.68 2.12 0.49
CA VAL A 21 -1.15 3.38 -0.11
C VAL A 21 -2.68 3.45 -0.05
N ALA A 22 -3.37 2.42 -0.54
CA ALA A 22 -4.83 2.38 -0.52
C ALA A 22 -5.41 2.49 0.91
N ALA A 23 -4.79 1.84 1.88
CA ALA A 23 -5.17 1.90 3.30
C ALA A 23 -4.97 3.28 3.93
N SER A 24 -3.98 4.04 3.45
CA SER A 24 -3.59 5.32 4.01
C SER A 24 -4.24 6.51 3.29
N THR A 25 -4.90 6.28 2.16
CA THR A 25 -5.47 7.33 1.32
C THR A 25 -6.68 7.98 2.00
N PRO A 26 -6.66 9.29 2.27
CA PRO A 26 -7.81 9.98 2.85
C PRO A 26 -9.08 9.80 2.00
N GLY A 27 -10.20 9.46 2.66
CA GLY A 27 -11.49 9.22 2.00
C GLY A 27 -11.69 7.80 1.44
N VAL A 28 -10.68 6.92 1.53
CA VAL A 28 -10.86 5.49 1.25
C VAL A 28 -11.31 4.77 2.52
N ASN A 29 -12.54 4.28 2.53
CA ASN A 29 -13.10 3.55 3.68
C ASN A 29 -13.03 2.02 3.55
N ARG A 30 -12.94 1.50 2.32
CA ARG A 30 -12.91 0.06 2.04
C ARG A 30 -12.06 -0.24 0.83
N VAL A 31 -11.33 -1.34 0.90
CA VAL A 31 -10.57 -1.92 -0.22
C VAL A 31 -11.11 -3.31 -0.49
N LEU A 32 -11.46 -3.59 -1.76
CA LEU A 32 -11.91 -4.90 -2.20
C LEU A 32 -10.72 -5.70 -2.72
N LEU A 33 -10.54 -6.91 -2.22
CA LEU A 33 -9.46 -7.81 -2.61
C LEU A 33 -10.02 -9.11 -3.18
N GLY A 34 -9.37 -9.62 -4.21
CA GLY A 34 -9.63 -10.95 -4.77
C GLY A 34 -8.36 -11.78 -4.71
N SER A 35 -8.42 -12.95 -4.05
CA SER A 35 -7.31 -13.90 -4.03
C SER A 35 -7.80 -15.32 -3.78
N GLY A 36 -7.28 -16.26 -4.56
CA GLY A 36 -7.45 -17.70 -4.33
C GLY A 36 -6.47 -18.31 -3.32
N HIS A 37 -5.49 -17.53 -2.83
CA HIS A 37 -4.45 -18.00 -1.92
C HIS A 37 -4.57 -17.36 -0.54
N ALA A 38 -4.61 -18.20 0.51
CA ALA A 38 -4.73 -17.78 1.90
C ALA A 38 -3.61 -16.81 2.35
N GLN A 39 -2.39 -17.00 1.83
CA GLN A 39 -1.24 -16.16 2.16
C GLN A 39 -1.43 -14.68 1.80
N HIS A 40 -2.14 -14.38 0.71
CA HIS A 40 -2.39 -12.99 0.31
C HIS A 40 -3.36 -12.29 1.26
N TRP A 41 -4.34 -13.03 1.81
CA TRP A 41 -5.24 -12.50 2.83
C TRP A 41 -4.49 -12.18 4.13
N LYS A 42 -3.56 -13.04 4.53
CA LYS A 42 -2.71 -12.78 5.71
C LYS A 42 -1.81 -11.56 5.52
N ALA A 43 -1.21 -11.42 4.34
CA ALA A 43 -0.40 -10.25 3.99
C ALA A 43 -1.24 -8.96 4.02
N ALA A 44 -2.41 -8.97 3.39
CA ALA A 44 -3.31 -7.82 3.38
C ALA A 44 -3.75 -7.42 4.79
N HIS A 45 -4.15 -8.38 5.64
CA HIS A 45 -4.48 -8.11 7.03
C HIS A 45 -3.33 -7.48 7.80
N ARG A 46 -2.09 -7.95 7.58
CA ARG A 46 -0.91 -7.35 8.21
C ARG A 46 -0.72 -5.90 7.78
N VAL A 47 -0.86 -5.60 6.49
CA VAL A 47 -0.70 -4.24 5.95
C VAL A 47 -1.77 -3.30 6.50
N PHE A 48 -3.04 -3.70 6.51
CA PHE A 48 -4.13 -2.85 7.03
C PHE A 48 -4.07 -2.60 8.55
N ALA A 49 -3.30 -3.41 9.28
CA ALA A 49 -3.09 -3.21 10.72
C ALA A 49 -1.98 -2.18 11.02
N LEU A 50 -1.22 -1.75 10.02
CA LEU A 50 -0.20 -0.73 10.17
C LEU A 50 -0.84 0.66 10.27
N PRO A 51 -0.18 1.61 10.96
CA PRO A 51 -0.63 3.00 10.93
C PRO A 51 -0.62 3.54 9.49
N PRO A 52 -1.52 4.47 9.16
CA PRO A 52 -1.49 5.18 7.88
C PRO A 52 -0.12 5.80 7.61
N LEU A 53 0.27 5.83 6.33
CA LEU A 53 1.43 6.57 5.87
C LEU A 53 1.26 8.07 6.11
N PRO A 54 2.36 8.80 6.35
CA PRO A 54 2.35 10.26 6.36
C PRO A 54 1.85 10.85 5.03
N ASP A 55 1.15 11.98 5.09
CA ASP A 55 0.63 12.68 3.91
C ASP A 55 1.74 13.04 2.91
N GLU A 56 2.95 13.36 3.39
CA GLU A 56 4.11 13.63 2.54
C GLU A 56 4.48 12.43 1.66
N THR A 57 4.43 11.22 2.21
CA THR A 57 4.70 9.98 1.48
C THR A 57 3.62 9.70 0.45
N LEU A 58 2.36 10.05 0.75
CA LEU A 58 1.25 9.89 -0.21
C LEU A 58 1.37 10.87 -1.38
N HIS A 59 1.81 12.11 -1.14
CA HIS A 59 2.09 13.06 -2.22
C HIS A 59 3.20 12.57 -3.13
N GLU A 60 4.29 12.05 -2.58
CA GLU A 60 5.40 11.54 -3.39
C GLU A 60 4.99 10.32 -4.24
N VAL A 61 4.14 9.44 -3.71
CA VAL A 61 3.53 8.35 -4.47
C VAL A 61 2.70 8.88 -5.66
N ILE A 62 1.93 9.96 -5.46
CA ILE A 62 1.16 10.59 -6.54
C ILE A 62 2.10 11.19 -7.60
N ASP A 63 3.18 11.86 -7.19
CA ASP A 63 4.15 12.46 -8.10
C ASP A 63 4.83 11.40 -8.98
N VAL A 64 5.21 10.25 -8.41
CA VAL A 64 5.79 9.12 -9.17
C VAL A 64 4.79 8.50 -10.15
N LEU A 65 3.50 8.44 -9.79
CA LEU A 65 2.45 7.88 -10.66
C LEU A 65 1.95 8.87 -11.73
N GLY A 66 2.13 10.17 -11.53
CA GLY A 66 1.72 11.24 -12.45
C GLY A 66 2.75 11.61 -13.51
N ALA A 67 3.99 11.11 -13.37
CA ALA A 67 5.08 11.28 -14.33
C ALA A 67 5.01 10.29 -15.50
#